data_AF-A0A961FUM1-F1
#
_entry.id   AF-A0A961FUM1-F1
#
_cell.length_a   1.000
_cell.length_b   1.000
_cell.length_c   1.000
_cell.angle_alpha   90.00
_cell.angle_beta   90.00
_cell.angle_gamma   90.00
#
_symmetry.space_group_name_H-M   'P 1'
#
loop_
_entity.id
_entity.type
_entity.pdbx_description
1 polymer ?
#
loop_
_entity_poly.entity_id
_entity_poly.type
_entity_poly.pdbx_seq_one_letter_code
_entity_poly.pdbx_strand_id
1 'polypeptide(L)' 'MTRTQIYLTPFEAQGVARVAAETGRKQSEVIREAIDQYLKRLGPRDRLGRLREARGIWSDREIGLEEVRGDFDRF' A
#
# COMPACT_ATOMS: atom_id res chain seq x y z
N MET A 1 -5.87 -20.20 4.98
CA MET A 1 -4.96 -19.83 3.86
C MET A 1 -5.13 -20.85 2.75
N THR A 2 -5.04 -20.42 1.48
CA THR A 2 -4.93 -21.33 0.33
C THR A 2 -3.48 -21.76 0.14
N ARG A 3 -3.22 -23.02 -0.22
CA ARG A 3 -1.88 -23.49 -0.59
C ARG A 3 -1.66 -23.25 -2.08
N THR A 4 -0.72 -22.37 -2.42
CA THR A 4 -0.32 -22.07 -3.80
C THR A 4 1.14 -22.48 -3.98
N GLN A 5 1.45 -23.17 -5.09
CA GLN A 5 2.82 -23.41 -5.51
C GLN A 5 3.31 -22.21 -6.34
N ILE A 6 4.50 -21.72 -6.04
CA ILE A 6 5.17 -20.67 -6.80
C ILE A 6 6.51 -21.17 -7.30
N TYR A 7 6.94 -20.68 -8.45
CA TYR A 7 8.30 -20.88 -8.96
C TYR A 7 9.17 -19.69 -8.51
N LEU A 8 10.40 -20.00 -8.12
CA LEU A 8 11.43 -19.02 -7.74
C LEU A 8 12.71 -19.37 -8.49
N THR A 9 13.51 -18.37 -8.86
CA THR A 9 14.88 -18.59 -9.30
C THR A 9 15.74 -19.14 -8.14
N PRO A 10 16.88 -19.79 -8.43
CA PRO A 10 17.80 -20.25 -7.39
C PRO A 10 18.26 -19.12 -6.45
N PHE A 11 18.41 -17.90 -6.97
CA PHE A 11 18.79 -16.72 -6.19
C PHE A 11 17.68 -16.28 -5.22
N GLU A 12 16.43 -16.19 -5.68
CA GLU A 12 15.29 -15.85 -4.82
C GLU A 12 15.05 -16.92 -3.75
N ALA A 13 15.16 -18.20 -4.10
CA ALA A 13 15.04 -19.30 -3.15
C ALA A 13 16.13 -19.24 -2.06
N GLN A 14 17.39 -18.97 -2.43
CA GLN A 14 18.48 -18.75 -1.46
C GLN A 14 18.25 -17.49 -0.61
N GLY A 15 17.79 -16.39 -1.21
CA GLY A 15 17.47 -15.15 -0.50
C GLY A 15 16.38 -15.33 0.56
N VAL A 16 15.29 -16.01 0.20
CA VAL A 16 14.21 -16.39 1.13
C VAL A 16 14.72 -17.32 2.23
N ALA A 17 15.53 -18.33 1.88
CA ALA A 17 16.10 -19.27 2.85
C ALA A 17 17.02 -18.57 3.87
N ARG A 18 17.86 -17.64 3.41
CA ARG A 18 18.75 -16.83 4.26
C ARG A 18 17.93 -15.97 5.24
N VAL A 19 16.99 -15.16 4.74
CA VAL A 19 16.17 -14.29 5.60
C VAL A 19 15.34 -15.10 6.59
N ALA A 20 14.82 -16.27 6.19
CA ALA A 20 14.13 -17.19 7.09
C ALA A 20 15.04 -17.67 8.24
N ALA A 21 16.27 -18.08 7.95
CA ALA A 21 17.25 -18.50 8.95
C ALA A 21 17.68 -17.34 9.88
N GLU A 22 18.02 -16.18 9.31
CA GLU A 22 18.44 -14.96 10.04
C GLU A 22 17.37 -14.43 11.00
N THR A 23 16.08 -14.65 10.68
CA THR A 23 14.95 -14.17 11.50
C THR A 23 14.26 -15.25 12.32
N GLY A 24 14.70 -16.51 12.25
CA GLY A 24 14.06 -17.65 12.93
C GLY A 24 12.65 -17.99 12.43
N ARG A 25 12.29 -17.55 11.21
CA ARG A 25 10.94 -17.66 10.63
C ARG A 25 10.86 -18.75 9.55
N LYS A 26 9.66 -19.16 9.18
CA LYS A 26 9.45 -20.09 8.06
C LYS A 26 9.55 -19.34 6.74
N GLN A 27 10.12 -19.97 5.71
CA GLN A 27 10.19 -19.40 4.36
C GLN A 27 8.83 -18.94 3.82
N SER A 28 7.75 -19.67 4.14
CA SER A 28 6.36 -19.34 3.79
C SER A 28 5.74 -18.17 4.59
N GLU A 29 6.47 -17.61 5.55
CA GLU A 29 6.14 -16.35 6.24
C GLU A 29 6.92 -15.19 5.64
N VAL A 30 8.19 -15.40 5.27
CA VAL A 30 9.02 -14.43 4.53
C VAL A 30 8.44 -14.13 3.15
N ILE A 31 8.09 -15.18 2.37
CA ILE A 31 7.44 -15.05 1.05
C ILE A 31 6.12 -14.27 1.16
N ARG A 32 5.32 -14.58 2.18
CA ARG A 32 4.01 -13.96 2.41
C ARG A 32 4.17 -12.48 2.73
N GLU A 33 5.06 -12.13 3.65
CA GLU A 33 5.33 -10.73 3.98
C GLU A 33 5.86 -9.95 2.77
N ALA A 34 6.75 -10.55 1.95
CA ALA A 34 7.22 -9.92 0.72
C ALA A 34 6.06 -9.61 -0.26
N ILE A 35 5.13 -10.55 -0.41
CA ILE A 35 3.90 -10.36 -1.21
C ILE A 35 2.98 -9.31 -0.57
N ASP A 36 2.72 -9.36 0.74
CA ASP A 36 1.87 -8.42 1.47
C ASP A 36 2.44 -6.98 1.37
N GLN A 37 3.77 -6.82 1.53
CA GLN A 37 4.45 -5.55 1.33
C GLN A 37 4.38 -5.07 -0.13
N TYR A 38 4.53 -5.95 -1.11
CA TYR A 38 4.45 -5.62 -2.53
C TYR A 38 3.04 -5.18 -2.94
N LEU A 39 2.01 -5.94 -2.53
CA LEU A 39 0.61 -5.58 -2.72
C LEU A 39 0.22 -4.31 -1.97
N LYS A 40 0.80 -4.04 -0.79
CA LYS A 40 0.61 -2.76 -0.08
C LYS A 40 1.26 -1.56 -0.81
N ARG A 41 2.33 -1.77 -1.58
CA ARG A 41 2.98 -0.73 -2.42
C ARG A 41 2.21 -0.49 -3.73
N LEU A 42 1.63 -1.54 -4.32
CA LEU A 42 0.85 -1.47 -5.57
C LEU A 42 -0.66 -1.22 -5.37
N GLY A 43 -1.16 -1.34 -4.14
CA GLY A 43 -2.57 -1.15 -3.81
C GLY A 43 -3.08 0.25 -4.16
N PRO A 44 -4.42 0.45 -4.19
CA PRO A 44 -5.01 1.76 -4.46
C PRO A 44 -4.44 2.78 -3.49
N ARG A 45 -3.87 3.87 -4.04
CA ARG A 45 -3.08 4.88 -3.33
C ARG A 45 -3.62 5.12 -1.92
N ASP A 46 -2.73 5.00 -0.95
CA ASP A 46 -3.07 5.10 0.46
C ASP A 46 -3.72 6.47 0.76
N ARG A 47 -4.36 6.59 1.94
CA ARG A 47 -5.07 7.84 2.28
C ARG A 47 -4.16 9.07 2.17
N LEU A 48 -2.87 8.93 2.49
CA LEU A 48 -1.89 10.00 2.35
C LEU A 48 -1.53 10.28 0.89
N GLY A 49 -1.36 9.26 0.05
CA GLY A 49 -1.18 9.37 -1.39
C GLY A 49 -2.31 10.15 -2.06
N ARG A 50 -3.58 9.76 -1.82
CA ARG A 50 -4.75 10.47 -2.37
C ARG A 50 -4.91 11.91 -1.87
N LEU A 51 -4.55 12.18 -0.61
CA LEU A 51 -4.49 13.55 -0.08
C LEU A 51 -3.35 14.38 -0.69
N ARG A 52 -2.26 13.74 -1.13
CA ARG A 52 -1.16 14.39 -1.86
C ARG A 52 -1.52 14.64 -3.33
N GLU A 53 -2.26 13.75 -3.99
CA GLU A 53 -2.85 14.00 -5.31
C GLU A 53 -3.82 15.21 -5.28
N ALA A 54 -4.64 15.30 -4.23
CA ALA A 54 -5.60 16.40 -4.05
C ALA A 54 -4.96 17.75 -3.64
N ARG A 55 -3.63 17.81 -3.44
CA ARG A 55 -2.94 19.06 -3.08
C ARG A 55 -3.00 20.04 -4.26
N GLY A 56 -3.75 21.13 -4.10
CA GLY A 56 -3.93 22.13 -5.15
C GLY A 56 -5.11 21.86 -6.08
N ILE A 57 -5.96 20.85 -5.81
CA ILE A 57 -7.15 20.58 -6.64
C ILE A 57 -8.18 21.75 -6.67
N TRP A 58 -7.99 22.76 -5.82
CA TRP A 58 -8.72 24.02 -5.77
C TRP A 58 -7.83 25.28 -5.93
N SER A 59 -6.55 25.17 -6.27
CA SER A 59 -5.68 26.37 -6.38
C SER A 59 -6.11 27.32 -7.49
N ASP A 60 -6.69 26.77 -8.55
CA ASP A 60 -7.02 27.47 -9.79
C ASP A 60 -8.52 27.79 -9.84
N ARG A 61 -9.18 27.84 -8.68
CA ARG A 61 -10.61 28.10 -8.52
C ARG A 61 -10.85 29.14 -7.44
N GLU A 62 -11.56 30.19 -7.81
CA GLU A 62 -12.24 31.05 -6.85
C GLU A 62 -13.44 30.27 -6.27
N ILE A 63 -13.55 30.21 -4.94
CA ILE A 63 -14.59 29.44 -4.22
C ILE A 63 -15.20 30.31 -3.14
N GLY A 64 -16.53 30.50 -3.19
CA GLY A 64 -17.28 31.18 -2.14
C GLY A 64 -17.23 30.40 -0.84
N LEU A 65 -16.42 30.83 0.12
CA LEU A 65 -16.19 30.09 1.36
C LEU A 65 -17.44 30.07 2.25
N GLU A 66 -18.28 31.10 2.18
CA GLU A 66 -19.60 31.16 2.83
C GLU A 66 -20.56 30.11 2.25
N GLU A 67 -20.61 29.96 0.91
CA GLU A 67 -21.48 28.99 0.24
C GLU A 67 -21.04 27.56 0.55
N VAL A 68 -19.73 27.27 0.38
CA VAL A 68 -19.14 25.96 0.69
C VAL A 68 -19.35 25.61 2.17
N ARG A 69 -19.32 26.58 3.08
CA ARG A 69 -19.61 26.36 4.51
C ARG A 69 -21.08 26.06 4.77
N GLY A 70 -21.99 26.87 4.23
CA GLY A 70 -23.43 26.68 4.37
C GLY A 70 -23.94 25.37 3.78
N ASP A 71 -23.17 24.74 2.89
CA ASP A 71 -23.40 23.38 2.39
C ASP A 71 -23.12 22.27 3.42
N PHE A 72 -22.17 22.48 4.35
CA PHE A 72 -21.90 21.54 5.45
C PHE A 72 -22.89 21.68 6.62
N ASP A 73 -23.42 22.89 6.86
CA ASP A 73 -24.41 23.16 7.92
C ASP A 73 -25.81 22.55 7.63
N ARG A 74 -25.94 21.72 6.58
CA ARG A 74 -27.17 20.99 6.18
C ARG A 74 -27.17 19.49 6.55
N PHE A 75 -26.20 19.02 7.34
CA PHE A 75 -26.03 17.62 7.77
C PHE A 75 -25.79 17.49 9.28
#